data_AF-A0A958KQ55-F1
#
_entry.id   AF-A0A958KQ55-F1
#
_cell.length_a   1.000
_cell.length_b   1.000
_cell.length_c   1.000
_cell.angle_alpha   90.00
_cell.angle_beta   90.00
_cell.angle_gamma   90.00
#
_symmetry.space_group_name_H-M   'P 1'
#
loop_
_entity.id
_entity.type
_entity.pdbx_description
1 polymer ?
#
loop_
_entity_poly.entity_id
_entity_poly.type
_entity_poly.pdbx_seq_one_letter_code
_entity_poly.pdbx_strand_id
1 'polypeptide(L)'
;MSVLSRGYAKFNALCSQVYVLRETVSTKSEKYSQPILFVVGAGLLGLGLSNITEAQSLVLNDDRIQCAAHQLLALTEGNMGALLMVVAGLATIISAAFGAFRAATSLLVVACSAFILRSLVHIFFNLGPLPPGCATIYNP
;
A
#
# COMPACT_ATOMS: atom_id res chain seq x y z
N MET A 1 -24.55 21.93 24.87
CA MET A 1 -24.51 22.05 23.39
C MET A 1 -23.63 23.19 22.86
N SER A 2 -23.02 24.04 23.69
CA SER A 2 -22.21 25.21 23.25
C SER A 2 -20.70 24.95 23.07
N VAL A 3 -20.17 23.84 23.58
CA VAL A 3 -18.72 23.51 23.50
C VAL A 3 -18.33 22.92 22.14
N LEU A 4 -19.25 22.18 21.48
CA LEU A 4 -19.01 21.63 20.14
C LEU A 4 -18.80 22.73 19.09
N SER A 5 -19.60 23.80 19.13
CA SER A 5 -19.60 24.87 18.11
C SER A 5 -18.27 25.64 18.04
N ARG A 6 -17.58 25.87 19.16
CA ARG A 6 -16.26 26.54 19.17
C ARG A 6 -15.15 25.65 18.61
N GLY A 7 -15.27 24.33 18.72
CA GLY A 7 -14.33 23.38 18.14
C GLY A 7 -14.33 23.45 16.62
N TYR A 8 -15.52 23.48 16.01
CA TYR A 8 -15.68 23.57 14.55
C TYR A 8 -15.08 24.86 13.96
N ALA A 9 -15.21 26.01 14.64
CA ALA A 9 -14.64 27.26 14.14
C ALA A 9 -13.10 27.25 14.11
N LYS A 10 -12.44 26.68 15.14
CA LYS A 10 -10.98 26.51 15.16
C LYS A 10 -10.51 25.46 14.14
N PHE A 11 -11.28 24.38 13.96
CA PHE A 11 -10.95 23.35 12.98
C PHE A 11 -11.05 23.88 11.55
N ASN A 12 -12.03 24.73 11.25
CA ASN A 12 -12.19 25.34 9.93
C ASN A 12 -11.06 26.35 9.60
N ALA A 13 -10.58 27.10 10.62
CA ALA A 13 -9.43 27.99 10.48
C ALA A 13 -8.10 27.24 10.29
N LEU A 14 -7.90 26.11 10.99
CA LEU A 14 -6.75 25.21 10.77
C LEU A 14 -6.82 24.54 9.40
N CYS A 15 -8.01 24.13 8.95
CA CYS A 15 -8.22 23.56 7.63
C CYS A 15 -7.91 24.58 6.52
N SER A 16 -8.28 25.85 6.72
CA SER A 16 -7.94 26.96 5.83
C SER A 16 -6.43 27.24 5.77
N GLN A 17 -5.71 27.21 6.91
CA GLN A 17 -4.25 27.37 6.90
C GLN A 17 -3.50 26.20 6.25
N VAL A 18 -3.97 24.96 6.45
CA VAL A 18 -3.41 23.77 5.79
C VAL A 18 -3.66 23.81 4.28
N TYR A 19 -4.81 24.34 3.84
CA TYR A 19 -5.09 24.60 2.44
C TYR A 19 -4.11 25.60 1.81
N VAL A 20 -3.82 26.71 2.49
CA VAL A 20 -2.90 27.75 2.00
C VAL A 20 -1.44 27.28 1.98
N LEU A 21 -1.01 26.42 2.91
CA LEU A 21 0.33 25.81 2.86
C LEU A 21 0.47 24.81 1.70
N ARG A 22 -0.62 24.14 1.28
CA ARG A 22 -0.62 23.28 0.09
C ARG A 22 -0.48 24.09 -1.20
N GLU A 23 -1.08 25.27 -1.29
CA GLU A 23 -0.98 26.13 -2.47
C GLU A 23 0.40 26.79 -2.62
N THR A 24 1.07 27.14 -1.52
CA THR A 24 2.41 27.77 -1.57
C THR A 24 3.53 26.80 -1.96
N VAL A 25 3.39 25.50 -1.69
CA VAL A 25 4.32 24.47 -2.22
C VAL A 25 3.98 24.09 -3.67
N SER A 26 2.73 24.27 -4.11
CA SER A 26 2.26 23.87 -5.44
C SER A 26 2.70 24.79 -6.58
N THR A 27 2.82 26.10 -6.35
CA THR A 27 2.93 27.09 -7.44
C THR A 27 4.33 27.24 -8.04
N LYS A 28 5.41 26.84 -7.35
CA LYS A 28 6.76 26.82 -7.92
C LYS A 28 7.22 25.43 -8.41
N SER A 29 6.45 24.39 -8.10
CA SER A 29 6.78 22.98 -8.37
C SER A 29 5.72 22.28 -9.23
N GLU A 30 4.94 23.03 -10.02
CA GLU A 30 3.70 22.54 -10.63
C GLU A 30 3.91 21.54 -11.80
N LYS A 31 5.12 21.48 -12.37
CA LYS A 31 5.43 20.56 -13.49
C LYS A 31 6.31 19.35 -13.13
N TYR A 32 6.96 19.33 -11.96
CA TYR A 32 8.01 18.34 -11.66
C TYR A 32 7.82 17.53 -10.37
N SER A 33 6.94 17.90 -9.42
CA SER A 33 6.84 17.15 -8.15
C SER A 33 6.15 15.79 -8.27
N GLN A 34 5.16 15.65 -9.17
CA GLN A 34 4.45 14.38 -9.36
C GLN A 34 5.30 13.26 -9.98
N PRO A 35 6.14 13.50 -11.03
CA PRO A 35 6.98 12.43 -11.57
C PRO A 35 8.10 12.05 -10.60
N ILE A 36 8.62 12.96 -9.77
CA ILE A 36 9.75 12.64 -8.88
C ILE A 36 9.38 11.58 -7.84
N LEU A 37 8.23 11.70 -7.19
CA LEU A 37 7.76 10.71 -6.21
C LEU A 37 7.49 9.35 -6.87
N PHE A 38 6.98 9.35 -8.10
CA PHE A 38 6.78 8.11 -8.87
C PHE A 38 8.12 7.46 -9.25
N VAL A 39 9.09 8.25 -9.72
CA VAL A 39 10.44 7.77 -10.10
C VAL A 39 11.21 7.27 -8.88
N VAL A 40 11.10 7.95 -7.74
CA VAL A 40 11.71 7.48 -6.48
C VAL A 40 11.07 6.16 -6.05
N GLY A 41 9.74 6.04 -6.07
CA GLY A 41 9.06 4.79 -5.75
C GLY A 41 9.42 3.65 -6.70
N ALA A 42 9.42 3.90 -8.01
CA ALA A 42 9.83 2.94 -9.03
C ALA A 42 11.31 2.55 -8.92
N GLY A 43 12.18 3.50 -8.54
CA GLY A 43 13.59 3.29 -8.32
C GLY A 43 13.87 2.42 -7.09
N LEU A 44 13.17 2.66 -5.98
CA LEU A 44 13.25 1.80 -4.79
C LEU A 44 12.77 0.37 -5.08
N LEU A 45 11.70 0.23 -5.86
CA LEU A 45 11.25 -1.08 -6.36
C LEU A 45 12.32 -1.75 -7.22
N GLY A 46 12.86 -1.05 -8.23
CA GLY A 46 13.88 -1.60 -9.13
C GLY A 46 15.16 -2.05 -8.42
N LEU A 47 15.65 -1.24 -7.48
CA LEU A 47 16.81 -1.58 -6.65
C LEU A 47 16.50 -2.81 -5.76
N GLY A 48 15.31 -2.88 -5.16
CA GLY A 48 14.89 -4.03 -4.37
C GLY A 48 14.80 -5.32 -5.19
N LEU A 49 14.29 -5.27 -6.42
CA LEU A 49 14.15 -6.43 -7.29
C LEU A 49 15.50 -6.99 -7.79
N SER A 50 16.51 -6.14 -7.99
CA SER A 50 17.82 -6.57 -8.52
C SER A 50 18.52 -7.61 -7.65
N ASN A 51 18.42 -7.48 -6.32
CA ASN A 51 18.99 -8.45 -5.37
C ASN A 51 18.28 -9.81 -5.35
N ILE A 52 17.00 -9.85 -5.77
CA ILE A 52 16.19 -11.08 -5.76
C ILE A 52 16.57 -11.98 -6.95
N THR A 53 16.95 -11.38 -8.08
CA THR A 53 17.35 -12.10 -9.29
C THR A 53 18.70 -12.83 -9.12
N GLU A 54 19.63 -12.24 -8.38
CA GLU A 54 20.96 -12.82 -8.15
C GLU A 54 20.90 -14.07 -7.25
N ALA A 55 19.92 -14.13 -6.34
CA ALA A 55 19.71 -15.28 -5.46
C ALA A 55 19.19 -16.55 -6.18
N GLN A 56 18.78 -16.47 -7.45
CA GLN A 56 18.19 -17.59 -8.20
C GLN A 56 19.22 -18.42 -9.00
N SER A 57 20.49 -18.05 -9.04
CA SER A 57 21.49 -18.68 -9.92
C SER A 57 22.11 -19.98 -9.38
N LEU A 58 21.77 -20.42 -8.16
CA LEU A 58 22.29 -21.65 -7.56
C LEU A 58 21.25 -22.76 -7.72
N VAL A 59 21.55 -23.81 -8.52
CA VAL A 59 20.80 -25.06 -8.73
C VAL A 59 19.31 -24.97 -8.35
N LEU A 60 18.48 -24.67 -9.35
CA LEU A 60 17.04 -24.46 -9.22
C LEU A 60 16.36 -25.68 -8.57
N ASN A 61 16.09 -25.58 -7.26
CA ASN A 61 15.22 -26.53 -6.56
C ASN A 61 13.79 -25.99 -6.62
N ASP A 62 12.99 -26.56 -7.51
CA ASP A 62 11.60 -26.15 -7.75
C ASP A 62 10.75 -26.19 -6.46
N ASP A 63 11.06 -27.12 -5.55
CA ASP A 63 10.37 -27.27 -4.25
C ASP A 63 10.53 -26.03 -3.36
N ARG A 64 11.72 -25.43 -3.31
CA ARG A 64 11.96 -24.24 -2.47
C ARG A 64 11.28 -23.00 -3.02
N ILE A 65 11.23 -22.87 -4.34
CA ILE A 65 10.54 -21.77 -5.02
C ILE A 65 9.04 -21.88 -4.77
N GLN A 66 8.48 -23.09 -4.88
CA GLN A 66 7.08 -23.34 -4.60
C GLN A 66 6.72 -23.03 -3.14
N CYS A 67 7.58 -23.39 -2.18
CA CYS A 67 7.43 -23.04 -0.76
C CYS A 67 7.45 -21.53 -0.51
N ALA A 68 8.43 -20.82 -1.06
CA ALA A 68 8.55 -19.38 -0.90
C ALA A 68 7.38 -18.64 -1.55
N ALA A 69 6.97 -19.06 -2.74
CA ALA A 69 5.80 -18.51 -3.44
C ALA A 69 4.51 -18.73 -2.64
N HIS A 70 4.32 -19.93 -2.08
CA HIS A 70 3.18 -20.23 -1.22
C HIS A 70 3.16 -19.34 0.03
N GLN A 71 4.30 -19.17 0.70
CA GLN A 71 4.39 -18.32 1.90
C GLN A 71 4.16 -16.84 1.58
N LEU A 72 4.69 -16.33 0.45
CA LEU A 72 4.44 -14.96 -0.01
C LEU A 72 2.97 -14.75 -0.36
N LEU A 73 2.35 -15.67 -1.11
CA LEU A 73 0.94 -15.60 -1.45
C LEU A 73 0.06 -15.63 -0.19
N ALA A 74 0.35 -16.53 0.75
CA ALA A 74 -0.35 -16.61 2.04
C ALA A 74 -0.21 -15.32 2.88
N LEU A 75 0.97 -14.67 2.87
CA LEU A 75 1.17 -13.38 3.55
C LEU A 75 0.39 -12.25 2.88
N THR A 76 0.37 -12.20 1.55
CA THR A 76 -0.37 -11.18 0.79
C THR A 76 -1.88 -11.36 0.88
N GLU A 77 -2.36 -12.60 0.93
CA GLU A 77 -3.77 -12.93 1.13
C GLU A 77 -4.21 -12.71 2.58
N GLY A 78 -3.33 -12.94 3.54
CA GLY A 78 -3.63 -12.86 4.96
C GLY A 78 -3.68 -11.44 5.51
N ASN A 79 -2.84 -11.20 6.52
CA ASN A 79 -2.92 -10.01 7.36
C ASN A 79 -2.41 -8.73 6.66
N MET A 80 -1.47 -8.86 5.72
CA MET A 80 -0.89 -7.71 5.02
C MET A 80 -1.90 -7.04 4.08
N GLY A 81 -2.64 -7.82 3.28
CA GLY A 81 -3.65 -7.28 2.37
C GLY A 81 -4.80 -6.60 3.12
N ALA A 82 -5.22 -7.16 4.25
CA ALA A 82 -6.22 -6.55 5.12
C ALA A 82 -5.72 -5.23 5.74
N LEU A 83 -4.47 -5.20 6.21
CA LEU A 83 -3.87 -4.01 6.82
C LEU A 83 -3.75 -2.86 5.81
N LEU A 84 -3.30 -3.13 4.58
CA LEU A 84 -3.23 -2.12 3.53
C LEU A 84 -4.61 -1.57 3.15
N MET A 85 -5.63 -2.42 3.09
CA MET A 85 -7.02 -2.00 2.84
C MET A 85 -7.53 -1.04 3.91
N VAL A 86 -7.32 -1.37 5.19
CA VAL A 86 -7.78 -0.53 6.32
C VAL A 86 -7.02 0.78 6.39
N VAL A 87 -5.69 0.77 6.23
CA VAL A 87 -4.87 1.99 6.27
C VAL A 87 -5.22 2.93 5.11
N ALA A 88 -5.39 2.41 3.89
CA ALA A 88 -5.79 3.21 2.74
C ALA A 88 -7.22 3.77 2.91
N GLY A 89 -8.15 2.97 3.44
CA GLY A 89 -9.52 3.41 3.75
C GLY A 89 -9.56 4.54 4.77
N LEU A 90 -8.82 4.41 5.89
CA LEU A 90 -8.73 5.46 6.90
C LEU A 90 -8.08 6.74 6.35
N ALA A 91 -6.98 6.61 5.59
CA ALA A 91 -6.32 7.75 4.96
C ALA A 91 -7.24 8.47 3.95
N THR A 92 -8.12 7.72 3.27
CA THR A 92 -9.15 8.27 2.37
C THR A 92 -10.15 9.14 3.13
N ILE A 93 -10.69 8.65 4.25
CA ILE A 93 -11.66 9.38 5.08
C ILE A 93 -11.01 10.65 5.65
N ILE A 94 -9.78 10.55 6.16
CA ILE A 94 -9.03 11.69 6.71
C ILE A 94 -8.76 12.74 5.63
N SER A 95 -8.34 12.31 4.43
CA SER A 95 -8.11 13.24 3.30
C SER A 95 -9.39 13.92 2.83
N ALA A 96 -10.53 13.23 2.87
CA ALA A 96 -11.84 13.81 2.56
C ALA A 96 -12.25 14.84 3.63
N ALA A 97 -11.99 14.58 4.91
CA ALA A 97 -12.30 15.48 6.02
C ALA A 97 -11.49 16.80 5.95
N PHE A 98 -10.25 16.75 5.47
CA PHE A 98 -9.44 17.95 5.21
C PHE A 98 -9.76 18.64 3.88
N GLY A 99 -10.86 18.27 3.21
CA GLY A 99 -11.29 18.86 1.95
C GLY A 99 -10.43 18.52 0.75
N ALA A 100 -9.43 17.64 0.87
CA ALA A 100 -8.51 17.28 -0.21
C ALA A 100 -9.10 16.20 -1.14
N PHE A 101 -10.23 16.50 -1.79
CA PHE A 101 -11.02 15.52 -2.56
C PHE A 101 -10.21 14.79 -3.65
N ARG A 102 -9.32 15.48 -4.36
CA ARG A 102 -8.45 14.87 -5.39
C ARG A 102 -7.44 13.86 -4.82
N ALA A 103 -7.03 13.99 -3.56
CA ALA A 103 -6.15 13.02 -2.90
C ALA A 103 -6.95 11.87 -2.27
N ALA A 104 -8.18 12.15 -1.81
CA ALA A 104 -9.07 11.12 -1.31
C ALA A 104 -9.44 10.11 -2.41
N THR A 105 -9.74 10.57 -3.63
CA THR A 105 -10.10 9.67 -4.74
C THR A 105 -8.95 8.76 -5.16
N SER A 106 -7.70 9.21 -5.10
CA SER A 106 -6.55 8.34 -5.41
C SER A 106 -6.33 7.27 -4.34
N LEU A 107 -6.49 7.61 -3.06
CA LEU A 107 -6.41 6.64 -1.96
C LEU A 107 -7.56 5.63 -1.98
N LEU A 108 -8.75 6.07 -2.42
CA LEU A 108 -9.90 5.19 -2.63
C LEU A 108 -9.62 4.14 -3.71
N VAL A 109 -9.00 4.54 -4.83
CA VAL A 109 -8.60 3.60 -5.89
C VAL A 109 -7.61 2.58 -5.36
N VAL A 110 -6.61 3.00 -4.58
CA VAL A 110 -5.63 2.08 -3.96
C VAL A 110 -6.31 1.07 -3.03
N ALA A 111 -7.26 1.51 -2.20
CA ALA A 111 -8.03 0.62 -1.33
C ALA A 111 -8.84 -0.41 -2.13
N CYS A 112 -9.48 0.02 -3.23
CA CYS A 112 -10.24 -0.85 -4.12
C CYS A 112 -9.32 -1.86 -4.85
N SER A 113 -8.16 -1.42 -5.33
CA SER A 113 -7.18 -2.29 -5.98
C SER A 113 -6.64 -3.36 -5.04
N ALA A 114 -6.34 -3.03 -3.78
CA ALA A 114 -5.90 -4.01 -2.78
C ALA A 114 -6.99 -5.09 -2.52
N PHE A 115 -8.25 -4.67 -2.48
CA PHE A 115 -9.39 -5.58 -2.33
C PHE A 115 -9.57 -6.52 -3.53
N ILE A 116 -9.45 -5.99 -4.75
CA ILE A 116 -9.54 -6.77 -5.98
C ILE A 116 -8.37 -7.76 -6.08
N LEU A 117 -7.16 -7.33 -5.75
CA LEU A 117 -5.98 -8.20 -5.78
C LEU A 117 -6.13 -9.39 -4.81
N ARG A 118 -6.63 -9.14 -3.59
CA ARG A 118 -6.93 -10.19 -2.61
C ARG A 118 -7.95 -11.20 -3.15
N SER A 119 -9.02 -10.69 -3.77
CA SER A 119 -10.08 -11.53 -4.34
C SER A 119 -9.57 -12.37 -5.52
N LEU A 120 -8.77 -11.78 -6.41
CA LEU A 120 -8.19 -12.50 -7.55
C LEU A 120 -7.18 -13.56 -7.11
N VAL A 121 -6.31 -13.25 -6.16
CA VAL A 121 -5.32 -14.21 -5.65
C VAL A 121 -6.03 -15.41 -5.02
N HIS A 122 -7.05 -15.17 -4.20
CA HIS A 122 -7.83 -16.25 -3.58
C HIS A 122 -8.55 -17.14 -4.62
N ILE A 123 -9.10 -16.54 -5.69
CA ILE A 123 -9.83 -17.30 -6.72
C ILE A 123 -8.87 -18.11 -7.61
N PHE A 124 -7.75 -17.53 -8.03
CA PHE A 124 -6.85 -18.17 -9.00
C PHE A 124 -5.83 -19.11 -8.37
N PHE A 125 -5.41 -18.87 -7.12
CA PHE A 125 -4.33 -19.62 -6.49
C PHE A 125 -4.77 -20.59 -5.40
N ASN A 126 -6.09 -20.71 -5.12
CA ASN A 126 -6.73 -21.63 -4.17
C ASN A 126 -5.71 -22.51 -3.42
N LEU A 127 -5.11 -21.93 -2.39
CA LEU A 127 -3.91 -22.47 -1.74
C LEU A 127 -4.29 -23.80 -1.08
N GLY A 128 -4.01 -24.90 -1.79
CA GLY A 128 -4.22 -26.24 -1.29
C GLY A 128 -3.29 -26.55 -0.10
N PRO A 129 -3.48 -27.70 0.56
CA PRO A 129 -2.61 -28.13 1.65
C PRO A 129 -1.14 -28.11 1.23
N LEU A 130 -0.26 -27.60 2.09
CA LEU A 130 1.18 -27.49 1.79
C LEU A 130 1.78 -28.87 1.42
N PRO A 131 2.66 -28.93 0.41
CA PRO A 131 3.36 -30.17 0.09
C PRO A 131 4.27 -30.62 1.25
N PRO A 132 4.39 -31.93 1.50
CA PRO A 132 5.03 -32.48 2.71
C PRO A 132 6.53 -32.17 2.83
N GLY A 133 7.20 -31.74 1.75
CA GLY A 133 8.61 -31.31 1.79
C GLY A 133 8.84 -29.89 2.32
N CYS A 134 7.77 -29.11 2.51
CA CYS A 134 7.85 -27.69 2.84
C CYS A 134 7.85 -27.40 4.35
N ALA A 135 7.16 -28.25 5.13
CA ALA A 135 7.00 -28.09 6.58
C ALA A 135 8.28 -28.42 7.37
N THR A 136 9.22 -29.16 6.79
CA THR A 136 10.42 -29.65 7.46
C THR A 136 11.59 -28.65 7.48
N ILE A 137 11.54 -27.57 6.70
CA ILE A 137 12.63 -26.56 6.62
C ILE A 137 12.57 -25.55 7.79
N TYR A 138 11.46 -25.50 8.54
CA TYR A 138 11.29 -24.62 9.71
C TYR A 138 11.52 -25.31 11.06
N ASN A 139 12.06 -26.53 11.07
CA ASN A 139 12.55 -27.16 12.29
C ASN A 139 14.08 -27.01 12.30
N PRO A 140 14.66 -26.09 13.09
CA PRO A 140 16.10 -25.91 13.18
C PRO A 140 16.80 -27.16 13.74
#